data_AF-A0A241V3G3-F1
#
_entry.id   AF-A0A241V3G3-F1
#
_cell.length_a   1.000
_cell.length_b   1.000
_cell.length_c   1.000
_cell.angle_alpha   90.00
_cell.angle_beta   90.00
_cell.angle_gamma   90.00
#
_symmetry.space_group_name_H-M   'P 1'
#
loop_
_entity.id
_entity.type
_entity.pdbx_description
1 polymer ?
#
loop_
_entity_poly.entity_id
_entity_poly.type
_entity_poly.pdbx_seq_one_letter_code
_entity_poly.pdbx_strand_id
1 'polypeptide(L)'
;MYQLNIYTPACIKATLPVSSDVAHYLSNRLVDQEIKRDELMHTIGYPAGIGGQQDSFLSSVYNFATAILKESNSETFRVQIEAIPAEPKLNPIFHDIKTLPEHGKEIIVVFDDKEIMSGVEYCKKHKEFHSKRGNLKEQRIHQWAYANEFYEQLKLPQFPKQKQFKPEMPEILKLMILAALMSDKTESEQSKKTQHPIH
;
A
#
# COMPACT_ATOMS: atom_id res chain seq x y z
N MET A 1 -4.61 2.58 20.04
CA MET A 1 -3.61 2.92 21.06
C MET A 1 -3.77 4.40 21.36
N TYR A 2 -3.56 4.84 22.59
CA TYR A 2 -3.81 6.23 22.99
C TYR A 2 -2.55 6.84 23.61
N GLN A 3 -2.49 8.16 23.65
CA GLN A 3 -1.48 8.94 24.36
C GLN A 3 -2.13 9.74 25.47
N LEU A 4 -1.63 9.55 26.70
CA LEU A 4 -1.91 10.41 27.83
C LEU A 4 -0.90 11.54 27.83
N ASN A 5 -1.38 12.77 27.71
CA ASN A 5 -0.59 13.98 27.70
C ASN A 5 -0.84 14.77 28.98
N ILE A 6 0.23 15.23 29.63
CA ILE A 6 0.16 16.17 30.75
C ILE A 6 0.94 17.42 30.34
N TYR A 7 0.26 18.55 30.34
CA TYR A 7 0.79 19.86 29.98
C TYR A 7 0.94 20.73 31.23
N THR A 8 2.02 21.49 31.30
CA THR A 8 2.14 22.62 32.22
C THR A 8 1.77 23.93 31.51
N PRO A 9 1.44 25.01 32.24
CA PRO A 9 1.23 26.34 31.68
C PRO A 9 2.44 26.88 30.91
N ALA A 10 3.65 26.37 31.19
CA ALA A 10 4.87 26.69 30.47
C ALA A 10 5.01 25.92 29.13
N CYS A 11 3.92 25.33 28.63
CA CYS A 11 3.87 24.53 27.40
C CYS A 11 4.77 23.28 27.40
N ILE A 12 5.21 22.81 28.58
CA ILE A 12 5.94 21.55 28.68
C ILE A 12 4.92 20.41 28.56
N LYS A 13 5.11 19.54 27.57
CA LYS A 13 4.27 18.36 27.32
C LYS A 13 5.03 17.09 27.72
N ALA A 14 4.48 16.34 28.67
CA ALA A 14 4.89 14.97 28.95
C ALA A 14 3.87 14.01 28.33
N THR A 15 4.33 12.91 27.72
CA THR A 15 3.47 11.96 27.01
C THR A 15 3.75 10.53 27.48
N LEU A 16 2.68 9.75 27.69
CA LEU A 16 2.73 8.32 28.00
C LEU A 16 1.80 7.55 27.05
N PRO A 17 2.30 6.55 26.29
CA PRO A 17 1.42 5.66 25.54
C PRO A 17 0.62 4.77 26.49
N VAL A 18 -0.69 4.67 26.27
CA VAL A 18 -1.61 3.90 27.11
C VAL A 18 -2.53 3.01 26.26
N SER A 19 -3.00 1.91 26.86
CA SER A 19 -3.95 1.00 26.21
C SER A 19 -5.34 1.64 26.11
N SER A 20 -6.22 1.02 25.32
CA SER A 20 -7.61 1.48 25.16
C SER A 20 -8.37 1.49 26.47
N ASP A 21 -8.15 0.49 27.33
CA ASP A 21 -8.89 0.38 28.59
C ASP A 21 -8.45 1.47 29.59
N VAL A 22 -7.17 1.87 29.57
CA VAL A 22 -6.65 2.97 30.42
C VAL A 22 -7.25 4.28 29.93
N ALA A 23 -7.21 4.49 28.62
CA ALA A 23 -7.73 5.69 27.99
C ALA A 23 -9.22 5.88 28.30
N HIS A 24 -10.01 4.81 28.15
CA HIS A 24 -11.44 4.83 28.47
C HIS A 24 -11.68 5.11 29.95
N TYR A 25 -10.96 4.44 30.85
CA TYR A 25 -11.07 4.67 32.29
C TYR A 25 -10.79 6.12 32.68
N LEU A 26 -9.72 6.70 32.13
CA LEU A 26 -9.32 8.08 32.42
C LEU A 26 -10.20 9.12 31.73
N SER A 27 -10.73 8.84 30.53
CA SER A 27 -11.58 9.78 29.80
C SER A 27 -12.86 10.15 30.56
N ASN A 28 -13.39 9.24 31.37
CA ASN A 28 -14.56 9.52 32.23
C ASN A 28 -14.23 10.40 33.44
N ARG A 29 -12.94 10.59 33.76
CA ARG A 29 -12.46 11.35 34.93
C ARG A 29 -11.82 12.67 34.54
N LEU A 30 -11.19 12.70 33.37
CA LEU A 30 -10.51 13.85 32.81
C LEU A 30 -11.52 14.68 32.02
N VAL A 31 -12.14 15.64 32.70
CA VAL A 31 -12.86 16.74 32.04
C VAL A 31 -11.80 17.73 31.56
N ASP A 32 -11.94 18.27 30.33
CA ASP A 32 -11.02 19.27 29.72
C ASP A 32 -10.94 20.55 30.58
N GLN A 33 -10.19 20.48 31.68
CA GLN A 33 -10.06 21.49 32.71
C GLN A 33 -8.63 21.49 33.23
N GLU A 34 -8.25 22.65 33.78
CA GLU A 34 -6.98 22.83 34.46
C GLU A 34 -7.08 22.21 35.86
N ILE A 35 -6.23 21.22 36.12
CA ILE A 35 -6.20 20.43 37.35
C ILE A 35 -5.10 20.99 38.26
N LYS A 36 -5.41 21.24 39.53
CA LYS A 36 -4.39 21.68 40.48
C LYS A 36 -3.41 20.56 40.80
N ARG A 37 -2.18 20.94 41.15
CA ARG A 37 -1.09 20.02 41.49
C ARG A 37 -1.47 18.97 42.54
N ASP A 38 -2.14 19.40 43.60
CA ASP A 38 -2.60 18.56 44.72
C ASP A 38 -3.76 17.64 44.32
N GLU A 39 -4.54 18.03 43.31
CA GLU A 39 -5.69 17.28 42.80
C GLU A 39 -5.31 16.29 41.68
N LEU A 40 -4.12 16.41 41.07
CA LEU A 40 -3.71 15.61 39.91
C LEU A 40 -3.80 14.10 40.18
N MET A 41 -3.22 13.64 41.28
CA MET A 41 -3.20 12.21 41.64
C MET A 41 -4.60 11.68 41.95
N HIS A 42 -5.43 12.47 42.62
CA HIS A 42 -6.81 12.11 42.91
C HIS A 42 -7.64 11.99 41.62
N THR A 43 -7.44 12.94 40.69
CA THR A 43 -8.17 13.00 39.41
C THR A 43 -7.87 11.78 38.54
N ILE A 44 -6.61 11.33 38.47
CA ILE A 44 -6.22 10.10 37.76
C ILE A 44 -6.62 8.80 38.49
N GLY A 45 -7.19 8.90 39.70
CA GLY A 45 -7.77 7.79 40.45
C GLY A 45 -6.93 7.19 41.57
N TYR A 46 -5.97 7.94 42.09
CA TYR A 46 -5.16 7.55 43.25
C TYR A 46 -5.77 8.03 44.58
N PRO A 47 -5.68 7.25 45.68
CA PRO A 47 -5.23 5.86 45.71
C PRO A 47 -6.27 4.92 45.10
N ALA A 48 -5.81 3.80 44.54
CA ALA A 48 -6.69 2.78 43.99
C ALA A 48 -7.69 2.30 45.08
N GLY A 49 -8.98 2.35 44.79
CA GLY A 49 -10.02 1.83 45.67
C GLY A 49 -9.77 0.37 46.06
N ILE A 50 -10.24 0.01 47.27
CA ILE A 50 -10.09 -1.27 47.99
C ILE A 50 -9.95 -2.46 47.02
N GLY A 51 -8.72 -3.01 46.92
CA GLY A 51 -8.38 -4.13 46.01
C GLY A 51 -7.06 -3.99 45.24
N GLY A 52 -6.26 -2.95 45.49
CA GLY A 52 -4.98 -2.69 44.82
C GLY A 52 -3.92 -3.76 45.04
N GLN A 53 -3.92 -4.80 44.21
CA GLN A 53 -2.73 -5.63 44.01
C GLN A 53 -1.61 -4.81 43.35
N GLN A 54 -0.37 -5.21 43.62
CA GLN A 54 0.87 -4.56 43.19
C GLN A 54 1.02 -4.42 41.65
N ASP A 55 0.12 -5.04 40.88
CA ASP A 55 0.01 -4.93 39.42
C ASP A 55 -1.24 -4.15 38.98
N SER A 56 -1.51 -3.00 39.63
CA SER A 56 -2.61 -2.13 39.19
C SER A 56 -2.41 -1.77 37.72
N PHE A 57 -3.45 -1.98 36.92
CA PHE A 57 -3.53 -1.58 35.52
C PHE A 57 -3.21 -0.08 35.26
N LEU A 58 -3.25 0.75 36.31
CA LEU A 58 -2.90 2.18 36.28
C LEU A 58 -1.51 2.50 36.86
N SER A 59 -0.73 1.49 37.26
CA SER A 59 0.61 1.67 37.85
C SER A 59 1.53 2.53 36.97
N SER A 60 1.55 2.30 35.65
CA SER A 60 2.31 3.11 34.71
C SER A 60 1.86 4.57 34.70
N VAL A 61 0.55 4.82 34.80
CA VAL A 61 -0.03 6.17 34.87
C VAL A 61 0.35 6.88 36.16
N TYR A 62 0.30 6.17 37.30
CA TYR A 62 0.67 6.73 38.60
C TYR A 62 2.16 7.05 38.68
N ASN A 63 3.01 6.15 38.18
CA ASN A 63 4.45 6.38 38.14
C ASN A 63 4.79 7.58 37.24
N PHE A 64 4.13 7.68 36.09
CA PHE A 64 4.28 8.80 35.17
C PHE A 64 3.86 10.14 35.78
N ALA A 65 2.66 10.22 36.39
CA ALA A 65 2.21 11.44 37.05
C ALA A 65 3.11 11.82 38.24
N THR A 66 3.57 10.84 39.02
CA THR A 66 4.50 11.06 40.13
C THR A 66 5.84 11.61 39.64
N ALA A 67 6.36 11.13 38.52
CA ALA A 67 7.59 11.66 37.92
C ALA A 67 7.42 13.13 37.50
N ILE A 68 6.30 13.46 36.85
CA ILE A 68 6.00 14.84 36.45
C ILE A 68 5.86 15.75 37.67
N LEU A 69 5.20 15.29 38.74
CA LEU A 69 5.12 16.06 39.98
C LEU A 69 6.50 16.28 40.61
N LYS A 70 7.42 15.31 40.54
CA LYS A 70 8.78 15.49 41.06
C LYS A 70 9.63 16.45 40.23
N GLU A 71 9.46 16.45 38.91
CA GLU A 71 10.27 17.25 37.98
C GLU A 71 9.71 18.65 37.75
N SER A 72 8.39 18.83 37.86
CA SER A 72 7.71 20.09 37.60
C SER A 72 7.38 20.83 38.89
N ASN A 73 7.73 22.12 38.96
CA ASN A 73 7.27 23.04 40.00
C ASN A 73 5.93 23.72 39.66
N SER A 74 5.20 23.21 38.67
CA SER A 74 3.94 23.83 38.24
C SER A 74 2.81 23.58 39.25
N GLU A 75 2.00 24.62 39.48
CA GLU A 75 0.82 24.59 40.35
C GLU A 75 -0.41 23.98 39.66
N THR A 76 -0.44 23.99 38.34
CA THR A 76 -1.56 23.51 37.54
C THR A 76 -1.10 22.65 36.37
N PHE A 77 -1.96 21.74 35.94
CA PHE A 77 -1.71 20.82 34.84
C PHE A 77 -2.96 20.68 33.98
N ARG A 78 -2.77 20.57 32.67
CA ARG A 78 -3.84 20.16 31.76
C ARG A 78 -3.56 18.73 31.31
N VAL A 79 -4.52 17.85 31.46
CA VAL A 79 -4.37 16.44 31.10
C VAL A 79 -5.29 16.13 29.92
N GLN A 80 -4.75 15.51 28.87
CA GLN A 80 -5.50 15.17 27.67
C GLN A 80 -5.22 13.75 27.23
N ILE A 81 -6.21 13.11 26.61
CA ILE A 81 -6.05 11.81 25.99
C ILE A 81 -6.29 11.96 24.50
N GLU A 82 -5.29 11.63 23.72
CA GLU A 82 -5.36 11.66 22.26
C GLU A 82 -5.32 10.22 21.75
N ALA A 83 -6.21 9.88 20.82
CA ALA A 83 -6.07 8.65 20.07
C ALA A 83 -4.82 8.79 19.19
N ILE A 84 -3.90 7.82 19.28
CA ILE A 84 -2.84 7.73 18.28
C ILE A 84 -3.56 7.28 17.00
N PRO A 85 -3.65 8.13 15.96
CA PRO A 85 -4.19 7.66 14.70
C PRO A 85 -3.34 6.47 14.29
N ALA A 86 -3.97 5.32 14.10
CA ALA A 86 -3.27 4.21 13.46
C ALA A 86 -2.78 4.79 12.14
N GLU A 87 -1.46 4.95 11.97
CA GLU A 87 -0.91 5.22 10.66
C GLU A 87 -1.60 4.22 9.74
N PRO A 88 -2.23 4.66 8.63
CA PRO A 88 -2.86 3.73 7.72
C PRO A 88 -1.78 2.72 7.41
N LYS A 89 -2.01 1.46 7.80
CA LYS A 89 -1.15 0.36 7.37
C LYS A 89 -1.10 0.53 5.87
N LEU A 90 0.03 1.00 5.34
CA LEU A 90 0.26 1.00 3.91
C LEU A 90 0.11 -0.46 3.56
N ASN A 91 -1.06 -0.84 3.01
CA ASN A 91 -1.25 -2.17 2.50
C ASN A 91 -0.08 -2.36 1.53
N PRO A 92 0.78 -3.37 1.74
CA PRO A 92 1.95 -3.52 0.90
C PRO A 92 1.45 -3.61 -0.55
N ILE A 93 1.71 -2.54 -1.31
CA ILE A 93 1.31 -2.41 -2.73
C ILE A 93 1.86 -3.60 -3.51
N PHE A 94 3.05 -4.04 -3.09
CA PHE A 94 3.76 -5.15 -3.67
C PHE A 94 3.43 -6.44 -2.94
N HIS A 95 2.92 -7.37 -3.73
CA HIS A 95 2.71 -8.76 -3.41
C HIS A 95 3.94 -9.58 -3.83
N ASP A 96 4.23 -10.63 -3.07
CA ASP A 96 5.24 -11.64 -3.40
C ASP A 96 4.78 -12.44 -4.63
N ILE A 97 5.71 -12.90 -5.46
CA ILE A 97 5.42 -13.80 -6.59
C ILE A 97 4.73 -15.10 -6.15
N LYS A 98 4.93 -15.55 -4.90
CA LYS A 98 4.22 -16.70 -4.31
C LYS A 98 2.70 -16.51 -4.27
N THR A 99 2.24 -15.27 -4.19
CA THR A 99 0.81 -14.94 -4.27
C THR A 99 0.48 -14.63 -5.72
N LEU A 100 -0.37 -15.43 -6.36
CA LEU A 100 -0.70 -15.21 -7.76
C LEU A 100 -1.81 -14.16 -7.90
N PRO A 101 -1.71 -13.23 -8.86
CA PRO A 101 -2.75 -12.25 -9.11
C PRO A 101 -4.02 -12.88 -9.69
N GLU A 102 -5.12 -12.14 -9.59
CA GLU A 102 -6.36 -12.52 -10.27
C GLU A 102 -6.20 -12.49 -11.79
N HIS A 103 -6.90 -13.41 -12.46
CA HIS A 103 -6.85 -13.53 -13.91
C HIS A 103 -7.43 -12.29 -14.60
N GLY A 104 -6.70 -11.77 -15.60
CA GLY A 104 -7.17 -10.67 -16.46
C GLY A 104 -7.17 -9.30 -15.80
N LYS A 105 -6.58 -9.15 -14.61
CA LYS A 105 -6.27 -7.84 -14.02
C LYS A 105 -4.90 -7.37 -14.47
N GLU A 106 -4.81 -6.08 -14.77
CA GLU A 106 -3.54 -5.43 -15.10
C GLU A 106 -2.69 -5.26 -13.84
N ILE A 107 -1.47 -5.75 -13.90
CA ILE A 107 -0.49 -5.69 -12.82
C ILE A 107 0.78 -4.98 -13.29
N ILE A 108 1.52 -4.48 -12.31
CA ILE A 108 2.86 -3.98 -12.44
C ILE A 108 3.80 -5.03 -11.85
N VAL A 109 4.85 -5.35 -12.58
CA VAL A 109 5.83 -6.36 -12.21
C VAL A 109 7.17 -5.68 -11.94
N VAL A 110 7.81 -6.08 -10.84
CA VAL A 110 9.18 -5.68 -10.49
C VAL A 110 10.07 -6.90 -10.67
N PHE A 111 11.09 -6.77 -11.50
CA PHE A 111 12.06 -7.83 -11.75
C PHE A 111 13.22 -7.79 -10.74
N ASP A 112 13.99 -8.88 -10.65
CA ASP A 112 15.16 -8.97 -9.76
C ASP A 112 16.25 -7.91 -10.06
N ASP A 113 16.33 -7.46 -11.31
CA ASP A 113 17.22 -6.38 -11.76
C ASP A 113 16.67 -4.97 -11.45
N LYS A 114 15.55 -4.89 -10.71
CA LYS A 114 14.81 -3.67 -10.33
C LYS A 114 14.14 -2.96 -11.51
N GLU A 115 14.08 -3.57 -12.69
CA GLU A 115 13.25 -3.07 -13.77
C GLU A 115 11.76 -3.20 -13.40
N ILE A 116 10.96 -2.19 -13.75
CA ILE A 116 9.51 -2.16 -13.51
C ILE A 116 8.79 -2.18 -14.85
N MET A 117 7.83 -3.09 -15.01
CA MET A 117 7.02 -3.22 -16.21
C MET A 117 5.53 -3.10 -15.87
N SER A 118 4.82 -2.31 -16.65
CA SER A 118 3.35 -2.17 -16.61
C SER A 118 2.70 -2.86 -17.80
N GLY A 119 1.38 -3.06 -17.75
CA GLY A 119 0.64 -3.72 -18.83
C GLY A 119 0.88 -5.24 -18.87
N VAL A 120 1.11 -5.83 -17.70
CA VAL A 120 1.24 -7.28 -17.53
C VAL A 120 -0.08 -7.83 -17.01
N GLU A 121 -0.45 -9.04 -17.41
CA GLU A 121 -1.59 -9.78 -16.88
C GLU A 121 -1.19 -11.22 -16.53
N TYR A 122 -1.82 -11.79 -15.52
CA TYR A 122 -1.66 -13.21 -15.22
C TYR A 122 -2.76 -14.04 -15.90
N CYS A 123 -2.35 -15.05 -16.67
CA CYS A 123 -3.26 -15.99 -17.31
C CYS A 123 -3.34 -17.29 -16.52
N LYS A 124 -4.47 -17.52 -15.83
CA LYS A 124 -4.70 -18.76 -15.06
C LYS A 124 -4.72 -20.01 -15.94
N LYS A 125 -5.11 -19.91 -17.22
CA LYS A 125 -5.12 -21.03 -18.17
C LYS A 125 -3.71 -21.47 -18.57
N HIS A 126 -2.84 -20.51 -18.87
CA HIS A 126 -1.45 -20.79 -19.26
C HIS A 126 -0.52 -20.93 -18.06
N LYS A 127 -0.97 -20.54 -16.85
CA LYS A 127 -0.15 -20.39 -15.64
C LYS A 127 1.09 -19.52 -15.88
N GLU A 128 0.92 -18.48 -16.70
CA GLU A 128 2.01 -17.61 -17.16
C GLU A 128 1.60 -16.14 -17.08
N PHE A 129 2.60 -15.28 -16.93
CA PHE A 129 2.48 -13.83 -16.99
C PHE A 129 2.65 -13.37 -18.44
N HIS A 130 1.69 -12.62 -18.95
CA HIS A 130 1.66 -12.12 -20.32
C HIS A 130 1.88 -10.62 -20.33
N SER A 131 2.74 -10.15 -21.20
CA SER A 131 2.88 -8.74 -21.54
C SER A 131 2.59 -8.54 -23.02
N LYS A 132 2.43 -7.29 -23.47
CA LYS A 132 2.34 -6.97 -24.90
C LYS A 132 3.56 -7.42 -25.71
N ARG A 133 4.72 -7.63 -25.05
CA ARG A 133 5.97 -8.06 -25.67
C ARG A 133 6.16 -9.58 -25.67
N GLY A 134 5.22 -10.33 -25.07
CA GLY A 134 5.28 -11.78 -24.92
C GLY A 134 5.26 -12.23 -23.45
N ASN A 135 5.52 -13.51 -23.25
CA ASN A 135 5.40 -14.18 -21.96
C ASN A 135 6.60 -13.87 -21.08
N LEU A 136 6.36 -13.61 -19.79
CA LEU A 136 7.38 -13.33 -18.80
C LEU A 136 7.71 -14.59 -18.00
N LYS A 137 9.00 -14.76 -17.67
CA LYS A 137 9.46 -15.85 -16.80
C LYS A 137 9.20 -15.48 -15.35
N GLU A 138 8.38 -16.26 -14.66
CA GLU A 138 8.06 -16.10 -13.23
C GLU A 138 9.32 -15.99 -12.36
N GLN A 139 10.36 -16.75 -12.67
CA GLN A 139 11.63 -16.75 -11.93
C GLN A 139 12.38 -15.42 -11.91
N ARG A 140 12.09 -14.51 -12.85
CA ARG A 140 12.70 -13.18 -12.89
C ARG A 140 11.87 -12.15 -12.13
N ILE A 141 10.65 -12.51 -11.72
CA ILE A 141 9.71 -11.61 -11.06
C ILE A 141 9.97 -11.67 -9.56
N HIS A 142 10.41 -10.54 -9.02
CA HIS A 142 10.61 -10.38 -7.59
C HIS A 142 9.28 -10.15 -6.88
N GLN A 143 8.51 -9.18 -7.38
CA GLN A 143 7.26 -8.72 -6.79
C GLN A 143 6.30 -8.24 -7.87
N TRP A 144 5.01 -8.17 -7.53
CA TRP A 144 4.00 -7.57 -8.41
C TRP A 144 3.00 -6.75 -7.61
N ALA A 145 2.32 -5.82 -8.26
CA ALA A 145 1.30 -4.96 -7.66
C ALA A 145 0.12 -4.81 -8.60
N TYR A 146 -1.10 -4.63 -8.09
CA TYR A 146 -2.21 -4.23 -8.96
C TYR A 146 -1.98 -2.81 -9.50
N ALA A 147 -2.16 -2.63 -10.81
CA ALA A 147 -1.81 -1.35 -11.45
C ALA A 147 -2.64 -0.19 -10.89
N ASN A 148 -3.94 -0.38 -10.64
CA ASN A 148 -4.81 0.62 -10.04
C ASN A 148 -4.32 1.03 -8.63
N GLU A 149 -4.03 0.05 -7.77
CA GLU A 149 -3.58 0.31 -6.39
C GLU A 149 -2.21 0.99 -6.37
N PHE A 150 -1.30 0.59 -7.26
CA PHE A 150 0.03 1.17 -7.38
C PHE A 150 -0.02 2.65 -7.76
N TYR A 151 -0.80 3.02 -8.78
CA TYR A 151 -0.92 4.42 -9.21
C TYR A 151 -1.65 5.28 -8.17
N GLU A 152 -2.70 4.76 -7.54
CA GLU A 152 -3.47 5.46 -6.52
C GLU A 152 -2.64 5.72 -5.25
N GLN A 153 -1.94 4.71 -4.74
CA GLN A 153 -1.18 4.84 -3.50
C GLN A 153 0.09 5.69 -3.67
N LEU A 154 0.73 5.64 -4.83
CA LEU A 154 1.92 6.46 -5.11
C LEU A 154 1.57 7.86 -5.64
N LYS A 155 0.28 8.20 -5.77
CA LYS A 155 -0.21 9.46 -6.35
C LYS A 155 0.46 9.79 -7.70
N LEU A 156 0.80 8.76 -8.47
CA LEU A 156 1.47 8.92 -9.75
C LEU A 156 0.44 9.33 -10.82
N PRO A 157 0.80 10.23 -11.75
CA PRO A 157 -0.04 10.47 -12.91
C PRO A 157 -0.23 9.15 -13.65
N GLN A 158 -1.48 8.70 -13.79
CA GLN A 158 -1.78 7.50 -14.58
C GLN A 158 -1.21 7.71 -15.98
N PHE A 159 -0.33 6.81 -16.42
CA PHE A 159 0.18 6.88 -17.79
C PHE A 159 -1.02 6.83 -18.73
N PRO A 160 -1.15 7.77 -19.68
CA PRO A 160 -2.27 7.75 -20.60
C PRO A 160 -2.28 6.40 -21.29
N LYS A 161 -3.43 5.71 -21.25
CA LYS A 161 -3.65 4.49 -22.04
C LYS A 161 -3.19 4.83 -23.44
N GLN A 162 -2.12 4.18 -23.91
CA GLN A 162 -1.63 4.37 -25.27
C GLN A 162 -2.86 4.24 -26.18
N LYS A 163 -3.18 5.34 -26.89
CA LYS A 163 -4.16 5.30 -27.96
C LYS A 163 -3.82 4.06 -28.76
N GLN A 164 -4.78 3.17 -28.94
CA GLN A 164 -4.63 2.07 -29.89
C GLN A 164 -4.23 2.72 -31.21
N PHE A 165 -2.94 2.65 -31.56
CA PHE A 165 -2.53 2.95 -32.91
C PHE A 165 -3.20 1.86 -33.72
N LYS A 166 -4.35 2.19 -34.33
CA LYS A 166 -4.74 1.50 -35.55
C LYS A 166 -3.55 1.75 -36.48
N PRO A 167 -2.81 0.71 -36.91
CA PRO A 167 -1.85 0.91 -37.97
C PRO A 167 -2.69 1.16 -39.21
N GLU A 168 -3.04 2.41 -39.47
CA GLU A 168 -3.39 2.81 -40.83
C GLU A 168 -2.11 2.64 -41.63
N MET A 169 -1.95 1.46 -42.23
CA MET A 169 -0.89 1.22 -43.18
C MET A 169 -0.98 2.33 -44.25
N PRO A 170 0.10 3.08 -44.47
CA PRO A 170 0.21 4.01 -45.60
C PRO A 170 -0.26 3.32 -46.87
N GLU A 171 -1.03 4.02 -47.70
CA GLU A 171 -1.66 3.47 -48.89
C GLU A 171 -0.63 2.84 -49.85
N ILE A 172 0.60 3.37 -49.85
CA ILE A 172 1.76 2.85 -50.57
C ILE A 172 2.16 1.44 -50.08
N LEU A 173 2.13 1.18 -48.77
CA LEU A 173 2.42 -0.14 -48.21
C LEU A 173 1.33 -1.16 -48.56
N LYS A 174 0.06 -0.73 -48.62
CA LYS A 174 -1.05 -1.57 -49.14
C LYS A 174 -0.83 -1.90 -50.61
N LEU A 175 -0.45 -0.92 -51.43
CA LEU A 175 -0.16 -1.10 -52.86
C LEU A 175 1.04 -2.02 -53.10
N MET A 176 2.12 -1.91 -52.29
CA MET A 176 3.27 -2.81 -52.40
C MET A 176 2.93 -4.25 -52.02
N ILE A 177 2.14 -4.47 -50.97
CA ILE A 177 1.66 -5.80 -50.58
C ILE A 177 0.72 -6.38 -51.66
N LEU A 178 -0.17 -5.56 -52.22
CA LEU A 178 -1.04 -5.99 -53.32
C LEU A 178 -0.22 -6.35 -54.56
N ALA A 179 0.76 -5.53 -54.93
CA ALA A 179 1.64 -5.80 -56.07
C ALA A 179 2.44 -7.09 -55.88
N ALA A 180 2.98 -7.34 -54.68
CA ALA A 180 3.69 -8.58 -54.36
C ALA A 180 2.77 -9.82 -54.46
N LEU A 181 1.55 -9.74 -53.94
CA LEU A 181 0.55 -10.82 -54.03
C LEU A 181 0.06 -11.08 -55.47
N MET A 182 0.05 -10.05 -56.31
CA MET A 182 -0.34 -10.18 -57.72
C MET A 182 0.84 -10.67 -58.58
N SER A 183 2.08 -10.35 -58.22
CA SER A 183 3.29 -10.89 -58.88
C SER A 183 3.44 -12.39 -58.68
N ASP A 184 3.08 -12.91 -57.49
CA ASP A 184 3.09 -14.35 -57.19
C ASP A 184 2.02 -15.14 -57.99
N LYS A 185 0.96 -14.48 -58.46
CA LYS A 185 -0.08 -15.14 -59.27
C LYS A 185 0.29 -15.28 -60.74
N THR A 186 1.25 -14.51 -61.25
CA THR A 186 1.67 -14.59 -62.66
C THR A 186 2.69 -15.68 -62.96
N GLU A 187 3.32 -16.31 -61.96
CA GLU A 187 4.31 -17.38 -62.17
C GLU A 187 3.73 -18.81 -62.14
N SER A 188 2.43 -18.98 -61.88
CA SER A 188 1.81 -20.32 -61.75
C SER A 188 1.08 -20.87 -63.00
N GLU A 189 1.13 -20.19 -64.15
CA GLU A 189 0.47 -20.67 -65.39
C GLU A 189 1.38 -21.03 -66.58
N GLN A 190 2.72 -21.05 -66.43
CA GLN A 190 3.60 -21.45 -67.54
C GLN A 190 4.52 -22.67 -67.32
N SER A 191 4.40 -23.41 -66.21
CA SER A 191 5.24 -24.60 -65.99
C SER A 191 4.47 -25.86 -65.57
N LYS A 192 3.45 -26.25 -66.36
CA LYS A 192 2.90 -27.62 -66.37
C LYS A 192 2.44 -28.02 -67.77
N LYS A 193 3.39 -28.26 -68.68
CA LYS A 193 3.19 -29.15 -69.84
C LYS A 193 4.53 -29.54 -70.47
N THR A 194 5.17 -30.57 -69.91
CA THR A 194 5.73 -31.73 -70.64
C THR A 194 6.49 -32.60 -69.66
N GLN A 195 5.83 -33.65 -69.18
CA GLN A 195 6.45 -34.93 -68.86
C GLN A 195 5.32 -35.97 -68.92
N HIS A 196 5.17 -36.63 -70.06
CA HIS A 196 4.42 -37.87 -70.18
C HIS A 196 5.39 -39.05 -70.00
N PRO A 197 4.99 -40.14 -69.33
CA PRO A 197 5.77 -41.35 -69.23
C PRO A 197 5.53 -42.32 -70.40
N ILE A 198 6.63 -42.93 -70.85
CA ILE A 198 6.86 -44.33 -71.26
C ILE A 198 5.82 -45.03 -72.17
N HIS A 199 6.29 -45.43 -73.35
CA HIS A 199 6.26 -46.84 -73.79
C HIS A 199 7.52 -47.19 -74.58
#